data_AF-D9Q073-F1
#
_entry.id   AF-D9Q073-F1
#
_cell.length_a   1.000
_cell.length_b   1.000
_cell.length_c   1.000
_cell.angle_alpha   90.00
_cell.angle_beta   90.00
_cell.angle_gamma   90.00
#
_symmetry.space_group_name_H-M   'P 1'
#
loop_
_entity.id
_entity.type
_entity.pdbx_description
1 polymer ?
#
loop_
_entity_poly.entity_id
_entity_poly.type
_entity_poly.pdbx_seq_one_letter_code
_entity_poly.pdbx_strand_id
1 'polypeptide(L)'
;MSYEVLGGIIDVLISHINSLERSEKRIKDTESPSAIASIMLYKSWKASLLKITAKAKETYEEAKRGNKLAASIDSCALADMVNNVLISSNPEDPVFMELRPVLTYLKDIALASCSPDLQPTIQP
;
A
#
# COMPACT_ATOMS: atom_id res chain seq x y z
N MET A 1 12.47 10.29 -10.70
CA MET A 1 12.39 8.86 -11.05
C MET A 1 11.78 8.06 -9.89
N SER A 2 10.64 8.48 -9.32
CA SER A 2 9.96 7.78 -8.19
C SER A 2 8.55 7.27 -8.55
N TYR A 3 7.84 7.92 -9.49
CA TYR A 3 6.44 7.60 -9.77
C TYR A 3 6.20 6.41 -10.71
N GLU A 4 7.13 6.10 -11.62
CA GLU A 4 7.05 4.86 -12.43
C GLU A 4 7.18 3.61 -11.56
N VAL A 5 8.06 3.67 -10.55
CA VAL A 5 8.21 2.63 -9.53
C VAL A 5 6.92 2.47 -8.73
N LEU A 6 6.26 3.58 -8.37
CA LEU A 6 4.96 3.56 -7.69
C LEU A 6 3.88 2.87 -8.55
N GLY A 7 3.87 3.09 -9.86
CA GLY A 7 3.01 2.38 -10.81
C GLY A 7 3.20 0.86 -10.76
N GLY A 8 4.44 0.39 -10.81
CA GLY A 8 4.75 -1.04 -10.67
C GLY A 8 4.34 -1.62 -9.32
N ILE A 9 4.50 -0.87 -8.22
CA ILE A 9 4.05 -1.31 -6.89
C ILE A 9 2.51 -1.42 -6.84
N ILE A 10 1.78 -0.50 -7.46
CA ILE A 10 0.30 -0.58 -7.55
C ILE A 10 -0.13 -1.89 -8.20
N ASP A 11 0.51 -2.30 -9.28
CA ASP A 11 0.20 -3.56 -9.97
C ASP A 11 0.47 -4.78 -9.08
N VAL A 12 1.57 -4.76 -8.32
CA VAL A 12 1.88 -5.81 -7.33
C VAL A 12 0.81 -5.87 -6.23
N LEU A 13 0.39 -4.72 -5.67
CA LEU A 13 -0.68 -4.69 -4.66
C LEU A 13 -2.00 -5.24 -5.21
N ILE A 14 -2.37 -4.89 -6.45
CA ILE A 14 -3.56 -5.43 -7.12
C ILE A 14 -3.44 -6.95 -7.28
N SER A 15 -2.26 -7.46 -7.64
CA SER A 15 -2.02 -8.90 -7.75
C SER A 15 -2.24 -9.62 -6.41
N HIS A 16 -1.75 -9.07 -5.30
CA HIS A 16 -1.98 -9.64 -3.97
C HIS A 16 -3.46 -9.58 -3.57
N ILE A 17 -4.17 -8.48 -3.83
CA ILE A 17 -5.62 -8.38 -3.61
C ILE A 17 -6.35 -9.51 -4.34
N ASN A 18 -6.05 -9.70 -5.63
CA ASN A 18 -6.65 -10.77 -6.44
C ASN A 18 -6.28 -12.17 -5.91
N SER A 19 -5.07 -12.35 -5.39
CA SER A 19 -4.64 -13.61 -4.78
C SER A 19 -5.44 -13.93 -3.52
N LEU A 20 -5.65 -12.95 -2.64
CA LEU A 20 -6.48 -13.08 -1.45
C LEU A 20 -7.93 -13.41 -1.81
N GLU A 21 -8.50 -12.77 -2.83
CA GLU A 21 -9.86 -13.09 -3.31
C GLU A 21 -9.98 -14.51 -3.84
N ARG A 22 -8.98 -15.00 -4.58
CA ARG A 22 -8.97 -16.41 -5.03
C ARG A 22 -8.86 -17.36 -3.86
N SER A 23 -8.00 -17.06 -2.88
CA SER A 23 -7.85 -17.86 -1.67
C SER A 23 -9.15 -17.90 -0.86
N GLU A 24 -9.79 -16.75 -0.64
CA GLU A 24 -11.11 -16.63 0.00
C GLU A 24 -12.14 -17.51 -0.72
N LYS A 25 -12.27 -17.38 -2.04
CA LYS A 25 -13.24 -18.15 -2.85
C LYS A 25 -13.01 -19.66 -2.78
N ARG A 26 -11.76 -20.12 -2.67
CA ARG A 26 -11.43 -21.56 -2.60
C ARG A 26 -11.91 -22.22 -1.31
N ILE A 27 -11.90 -21.49 -0.19
CA ILE A 27 -12.22 -22.04 1.13
C ILE A 27 -13.58 -21.55 1.67
N LYS A 28 -14.32 -20.73 0.90
CA LYS A 28 -15.55 -20.06 1.35
C LYS A 28 -16.63 -21.03 1.85
N ASP A 29 -16.73 -22.22 1.26
CA ASP A 29 -17.75 -23.23 1.58
C ASP A 29 -17.22 -24.28 2.57
N THR A 30 -16.00 -24.10 3.10
CA THR A 30 -15.40 -25.01 4.08
C THR A 30 -15.85 -24.65 5.49
N GLU A 31 -16.72 -25.47 6.08
CA GLU A 31 -17.22 -25.29 7.45
C GLU A 31 -16.23 -25.83 8.49
N SER A 32 -15.15 -25.09 8.72
CA SER A 32 -14.20 -25.37 9.81
C SER A 32 -13.74 -24.08 10.51
N PRO A 33 -13.44 -24.11 11.82
CA PRO A 33 -12.96 -22.93 12.54
C PRO A 33 -11.71 -22.29 11.90
N SER A 34 -10.79 -23.12 11.37
CA SER A 34 -9.58 -22.65 10.69
C SER A 34 -9.88 -21.97 9.36
N ALA A 35 -10.83 -22.49 8.57
CA ALA A 35 -11.26 -21.84 7.33
C ALA A 35 -11.94 -20.51 7.61
N ILE A 36 -12.82 -20.44 8.63
CA ILE A 36 -13.48 -19.20 9.04
C ILE A 36 -12.45 -18.14 9.45
N ALA A 37 -11.48 -18.51 10.30
CA ALA A 37 -10.40 -17.62 10.72
C ALA A 37 -9.57 -17.13 9.53
N SER A 38 -9.24 -18.02 8.59
CA SER A 38 -8.49 -17.67 7.37
C SER A 38 -9.28 -16.69 6.48
N ILE A 39 -10.58 -16.90 6.31
CA ILE A 39 -11.44 -15.98 5.53
C ILE A 39 -11.48 -14.59 6.19
N MET A 40 -11.64 -14.52 7.51
CA MET A 40 -11.61 -13.25 8.24
C MET A 40 -10.27 -12.53 8.04
N LEU A 41 -9.17 -13.28 8.11
CA LEU A 41 -7.83 -12.77 7.86
C LEU A 41 -7.70 -12.19 6.44
N TYR A 42 -8.09 -12.95 5.41
CA TYR A 42 -8.03 -12.50 4.01
C TYR A 42 -8.89 -11.26 3.76
N LYS A 43 -10.09 -11.19 4.35
CA LYS A 43 -10.97 -10.02 4.24
C LYS A 43 -10.34 -8.78 4.88
N SER A 44 -9.73 -8.93 6.07
CA SER A 44 -9.04 -7.84 6.75
C SER A 44 -7.88 -7.30 5.90
N TRP A 45 -7.02 -8.19 5.42
CA TRP A 45 -5.89 -7.80 4.57
C TRP A 45 -6.31 -7.18 3.25
N LYS A 46 -7.35 -7.72 2.61
CA LYS A 46 -7.92 -7.15 1.39
C LYS A 46 -8.39 -5.72 1.61
N ALA A 47 -9.07 -5.43 2.72
CA ALA A 47 -9.51 -4.08 3.05
C ALA A 47 -8.33 -3.11 3.24
N SER A 48 -7.27 -3.52 3.93
CA SER A 48 -6.05 -2.72 4.11
C SER A 48 -5.34 -2.45 2.78
N LEU A 49 -5.16 -3.49 1.96
CA LEU A 49 -4.51 -3.37 0.66
C LEU A 49 -5.31 -2.49 -0.31
N LEU A 50 -6.65 -2.58 -0.31
CA LEU A 50 -7.50 -1.73 -1.14
C LEU A 50 -7.32 -0.24 -0.78
N LYS A 51 -7.27 0.09 0.51
CA LYS A 51 -7.04 1.47 0.98
C LYS A 51 -5.65 1.99 0.56
N ILE A 52 -4.61 1.19 0.80
CA ILE A 52 -3.24 1.54 0.40
C ILE A 52 -3.16 1.72 -1.12
N THR A 53 -3.74 0.81 -1.89
CA THR A 53 -3.74 0.84 -3.36
C THR A 53 -4.47 2.08 -3.88
N ALA A 54 -5.61 2.44 -3.30
CA ALA A 54 -6.35 3.63 -3.67
C ALA A 54 -5.49 4.88 -3.44
N LYS A 55 -4.83 4.99 -2.28
CA LYS A 55 -3.98 6.14 -1.98
C LYS A 55 -2.73 6.22 -2.86
N ALA A 56 -2.13 5.07 -3.17
CA ALA A 56 -1.02 4.99 -4.11
C ALA A 56 -1.43 5.46 -5.51
N LYS A 57 -2.63 5.10 -5.98
CA LYS A 57 -3.18 5.57 -7.25
C LYS A 57 -3.42 7.08 -7.28
N GLU A 58 -3.98 7.65 -6.22
CA GLU A 58 -4.14 9.10 -6.08
C GLU A 58 -2.79 9.82 -6.22
N THR A 59 -1.80 9.36 -5.44
CA THR A 59 -0.44 9.90 -5.44
C THR A 59 0.19 9.84 -6.84
N TYR A 60 0.05 8.69 -7.52
CA TYR A 60 0.56 8.48 -8.87
C TYR A 60 -0.09 9.42 -9.89
N GLU A 61 -1.41 9.60 -9.84
CA GLU A 61 -2.13 10.47 -10.78
C GLU A 61 -1.82 11.96 -10.56
N GLU A 62 -1.72 12.42 -9.31
CA GLU A 62 -1.29 13.81 -9.03
C GLU A 62 0.13 14.07 -9.56
N ALA A 63 1.03 13.12 -9.37
CA ALA A 63 2.39 13.22 -9.90
C ALA A 63 2.43 13.24 -11.43
N LYS A 64 1.64 12.37 -12.07
CA LYS A 64 1.52 12.28 -13.53
C LYS A 64 0.93 13.56 -14.13
N ARG A 65 0.05 14.25 -13.41
CA ARG A 65 -0.47 15.59 -13.78
C ARG A 65 0.53 16.72 -13.55
N GLY A 66 1.69 16.44 -12.96
CA GLY A 66 2.70 17.44 -12.64
C GLY A 66 2.41 18.26 -11.37
N ASN A 67 1.41 17.87 -10.58
CA ASN A 67 1.04 18.56 -9.34
C ASN A 67 1.97 18.13 -8.18
N LYS A 68 3.21 18.65 -8.20
CA LYS A 68 4.27 18.22 -7.27
C LYS A 68 3.91 18.38 -5.80
N LEU A 69 3.22 19.46 -5.43
CA LEU A 69 2.83 19.71 -4.04
C LEU A 69 1.78 18.70 -3.56
N ALA A 70 0.71 18.49 -4.34
CA ALA A 70 -0.31 17.51 -3.98
C ALA A 70 0.27 16.09 -3.95
N ALA A 71 1.08 15.72 -4.94
CA ALA A 71 1.75 14.43 -4.97
C ALA A 71 2.66 14.21 -3.75
N SER A 72 3.35 15.26 -3.26
CA SER A 72 4.17 15.16 -2.05
C SER A 72 3.34 14.98 -0.78
N ILE A 73 2.25 15.74 -0.63
CA ILE A 73 1.30 15.60 0.48
C ILE A 73 0.69 14.18 0.49
N ASP A 74 0.28 13.70 -0.68
CA ASP A 74 -0.29 12.37 -0.83
C ASP A 74 0.73 11.27 -0.55
N SER A 75 1.99 11.49 -0.92
CA SER A 75 3.10 10.58 -0.59
C SER A 75 3.33 10.49 0.91
N CYS A 76 3.25 11.61 1.65
CA CYS A 76 3.32 11.59 3.11
C CYS A 76 2.17 10.76 3.72
N ALA A 77 0.93 11.03 3.28
CA ALA A 77 -0.23 10.30 3.77
C ALA A 77 -0.17 8.80 3.43
N LEU A 78 0.39 8.45 2.26
CA LEU A 78 0.64 7.07 1.87
C LEU A 78 1.68 6.41 2.78
N ALA A 79 2.80 7.08 3.05
CA ALA A 79 3.85 6.59 3.94
C ALA A 79 3.31 6.32 5.34
N ASP A 80 2.55 7.26 5.91
CA ASP A 80 1.93 7.10 7.24
C ASP A 80 0.94 5.92 7.27
N MET A 81 0.10 5.79 6.24
CA MET A 81 -0.85 4.68 6.14
C MET A 81 -0.14 3.32 6.10
N VAL A 82 0.92 3.21 5.29
CA VAL A 82 1.69 1.97 5.16
C VAL A 82 2.47 1.68 6.44
N ASN A 83 3.05 2.70 7.07
CA ASN A 83 3.77 2.58 8.33
C ASN A 83 2.85 2.09 9.47
N ASN A 84 1.62 2.61 9.53
CA ASN A 84 0.63 2.16 10.49
C ASN A 84 0.27 0.68 10.30
N VAL A 85 0.12 0.23 9.05
CA VAL A 85 -0.09 -1.21 8.76
C VAL A 85 1.12 -2.03 9.19
N LEU A 86 2.35 -1.60 8.87
CA LEU A 86 3.56 -2.31 9.26
C LEU A 86 3.71 -2.45 10.79
N ILE A 87 3.36 -1.42 11.56
CA ILE A 87 3.48 -1.42 13.04
C ILE A 87 2.36 -2.23 13.70
N SER A 88 1.14 -2.18 13.17
CA SER A 88 -0.03 -2.82 13.78
C SER A 88 -0.21 -4.29 13.38
N SER A 89 0.55 -4.78 12.40
CA SER A 89 0.44 -6.16 11.92
C SER A 89 1.16 -7.14 12.84
N ASN A 90 0.58 -8.33 13.01
CA ASN A 90 1.21 -9.43 13.73
C ASN A 90 2.41 -9.97 12.91
N PRO A 91 3.63 -10.04 13.47
CA PRO A 91 4.80 -10.56 12.75
C PRO A 91 4.71 -12.04 12.35
N GLU A 92 3.82 -12.81 12.97
CA GLU A 92 3.59 -14.24 12.66
C GLU A 92 2.45 -14.45 11.65
N ASP A 93 1.77 -13.38 11.23
CA ASP A 93 0.71 -13.46 10.23
C ASP A 93 1.28 -13.85 8.87
N PRO A 94 0.83 -14.97 8.26
CA PRO A 94 1.39 -15.45 7.00
C PRO A 94 1.17 -14.47 5.84
N VAL A 95 0.06 -13.73 5.83
CA VAL A 95 -0.22 -12.73 4.80
C VAL A 95 0.69 -11.52 4.99
N PHE A 96 0.92 -11.10 6.25
CA PHE A 96 1.84 -10.02 6.55
C PHE A 96 3.27 -10.35 6.13
N MET A 97 3.77 -11.55 6.45
CA MET A 97 5.12 -11.96 6.12
C MET A 97 5.38 -11.91 4.60
N GLU A 98 4.40 -12.30 3.78
CA GLU A 98 4.46 -12.21 2.32
C GLU A 98 4.49 -10.75 1.83
N LEU A 99 3.64 -9.88 2.42
CA LEU A 99 3.48 -8.48 1.99
C LEU A 99 4.55 -7.54 2.53
N ARG A 100 5.19 -7.87 3.64
CA ARG A 100 6.09 -6.99 4.39
C ARG A 100 7.18 -6.37 3.51
N PRO A 101 7.87 -7.08 2.59
CA PRO A 101 8.87 -6.47 1.73
C PRO A 101 8.28 -5.40 0.81
N VAL A 102 7.13 -5.69 0.18
CA VAL A 102 6.44 -4.76 -0.73
C VAL A 102 5.96 -3.52 0.01
N LEU A 103 5.35 -3.71 1.19
CA LEU A 103 4.89 -2.60 2.04
C LEU A 103 6.05 -1.75 2.56
N THR A 104 7.16 -2.38 2.96
CA THR A 104 8.36 -1.66 3.40
C THR A 104 8.91 -0.80 2.27
N TYR A 105 9.06 -1.38 1.08
CA TYR A 105 9.56 -0.65 -0.08
C TYR A 105 8.62 0.49 -0.51
N LEU A 106 7.31 0.26 -0.48
CA LEU A 106 6.32 1.30 -0.74
C LEU A 106 6.45 2.47 0.23
N LYS A 107 6.59 2.18 1.54
CA LYS A 107 6.80 3.21 2.55
C LYS A 107 8.04 4.05 2.24
N ASP A 108 9.15 3.40 1.91
CA ASP A 108 10.42 4.10 1.66
C ASP A 108 10.34 5.00 0.42
N ILE A 109 9.70 4.55 -0.66
CA ILE A 109 9.44 5.36 -1.87
C ILE A 109 8.51 6.53 -1.57
N ALA A 110 7.46 6.30 -0.78
CA ALA A 110 6.52 7.33 -0.37
C ALA A 110 7.19 8.37 0.54
N LEU A 111 8.02 7.95 1.50
CA LEU A 111 8.81 8.85 2.34
C LEU A 111 9.80 9.69 1.54
N ALA A 112 10.49 9.09 0.57
CA ALA A 112 11.40 9.82 -0.31
C ALA A 112 10.68 10.90 -1.15
N SER A 113 9.38 10.71 -1.42
CA SER A 113 8.54 11.67 -2.14
C SER A 113 7.78 12.61 -1.19
N CYS A 114 7.78 12.33 0.12
CA CYS A 114 7.27 13.14 1.21
C CYS A 114 8.30 14.21 1.63
N SER A 115 8.71 15.03 0.67
CA SER A 115 9.44 16.28 0.93
C SER A 115 9.22 17.17 -0.28
N PRO A 116 8.44 18.25 -0.16
CA PRO A 116 8.46 19.26 -1.20
C PRO A 116 9.84 19.93 -1.12
N ASP A 117 10.59 19.94 -2.23
CA ASP A 117 11.66 20.91 -2.43
C ASP A 117 11.04 22.32 -2.40
N LEU A 118 10.76 22.82 -1.20
CA LEU A 118 10.51 24.21 -0.90
C LEU A 118 11.85 24.80 -0.46
N GLN A 119 12.83 24.87 -1.38
CA GLN A 119 13.79 25.95 -1.24
C GLN A 119 13.08 27.22 -1.71
N PRO A 120 12.77 28.18 -0.81
CA PRO A 120 12.53 29.52 -1.28
C PRO A 120 13.84 30.00 -1.89
N THR A 121 13.92 30.01 -3.23
CA THR A 121 14.94 30.79 -3.92
C THR A 121 14.65 32.26 -3.62
N ILE A 122 15.16 32.75 -2.49
CA ILE A 122 15.37 34.18 -2.30
C ILE A 122 16.55 34.49 -3.24
N GLN A 123 16.24 34.97 -4.45
CA GLN A 123 17.26 35.58 -5.31
C GLN A 123 17.69 36.91 -4.66
N PRO A 124 19.00 37.19 -4.57
CA PRO A 124 19.52 38.44 -4.02
C PRO A 124 19.19 39.67 -4.88
#